data_AF-A0A962EAL7-F1
#
_entry.id   AF-A0A962EAL7-F1
#
_cell.length_a   1.000
_cell.length_b   1.000
_cell.length_c   1.000
_cell.angle_alpha   90.00
_cell.angle_beta   90.00
_cell.angle_gamma   90.00
#
_symmetry.space_group_name_H-M   'P 1'
#
loop_
_entity.id
_entity.type
_entity.pdbx_description
1 polymer ?
#
loop_
_entity_poly.entity_id
_entity_poly.type
_entity_poly.pdbx_seq_one_letter_code
_entity_poly.pdbx_strand_id
1 'polypeptide(L)'
;SVLATVKRDQIEGRGGQWSGDEEAEFKAPIRDQYEQQGHPYYATARLWDDGIIDPADTRRVLGLALSATLNAPIEPQRFGVFRM
;
A
#
# COMPACT_ATOMS: atom_id res chain seq x y z
N SER A 1 -8.71 -12.34 -6.30
CA SER A 1 -9.12 -11.06 -5.69
C SER A 1 -10.39 -11.32 -4.93
N VAL A 2 -10.43 -10.98 -3.64
CA VAL A 2 -11.61 -11.20 -2.77
C VAL A 2 -12.85 -10.49 -3.36
N LEU A 3 -12.68 -9.32 -3.97
CA LEU A 3 -13.77 -8.58 -4.61
C LEU A 3 -14.42 -9.35 -5.77
N ALA A 4 -13.63 -10.09 -6.56
CA ALA A 4 -14.16 -10.92 -7.63
C ALA A 4 -14.88 -12.15 -7.07
N THR A 5 -14.36 -12.78 -6.03
CA THR A 5 -15.04 -13.91 -5.35
C THR A 5 -16.41 -13.47 -4.82
N VAL A 6 -16.49 -12.35 -4.09
CA VAL A 6 -17.76 -11.82 -3.59
C VAL A 6 -18.73 -11.51 -4.74
N LYS A 7 -18.24 -10.96 -5.86
CA LYS A 7 -19.09 -10.65 -7.02
C LYS A 7 -19.61 -11.93 -7.69
N ARG A 8 -18.77 -12.95 -7.83
CA ARG A 8 -19.13 -14.26 -8.37
C ARG A 8 -20.21 -14.93 -7.51
N ASP A 9 -20.00 -15.01 -6.21
CA ASP A 9 -20.95 -15.61 -5.27
C ASP A 9 -22.33 -14.91 -5.34
N GLN A 10 -22.33 -13.58 -5.51
CA GLN A 10 -23.57 -12.81 -5.72
C GLN A 10 -24.29 -13.12 -7.04
N ILE A 11 -23.55 -13.36 -8.13
CA ILE A 11 -24.12 -13.66 -9.45
C ILE A 11 -24.65 -15.09 -9.48
N GLU A 12 -23.83 -16.05 -9.06
CA GLU A 12 -24.17 -17.47 -9.00
C GLU A 12 -25.28 -17.73 -7.97
N GLY A 13 -25.28 -17.02 -6.84
CA GLY A 13 -26.36 -17.06 -5.85
C GLY A 13 -27.72 -16.53 -6.35
N ARG A 14 -27.76 -15.82 -7.49
CA ARG A 14 -28.98 -15.37 -8.17
C ARG A 14 -29.34 -16.23 -9.39
N GLY A 15 -28.64 -17.36 -9.59
CA GLY A 15 -28.84 -18.26 -10.73
C GLY A 15 -28.20 -17.78 -12.03
N GLY A 16 -27.35 -16.75 -11.99
CA GLY A 16 -26.56 -16.30 -13.14
C GLY A 16 -25.26 -17.09 -13.30
N GLN A 17 -24.62 -16.95 -14.46
CA GLN A 17 -23.25 -17.40 -14.68
C GLN A 17 -22.37 -16.20 -14.98
N TRP A 18 -21.12 -16.28 -14.54
CA TRP A 18 -20.13 -15.23 -14.76
C TRP A 18 -18.92 -15.85 -15.44
N SER A 19 -18.68 -15.41 -16.68
CA SER A 19 -17.60 -15.92 -17.52
C SER A 19 -16.24 -15.40 -17.04
N GLY A 20 -15.17 -16.08 -17.49
CA GLY A 20 -13.81 -15.64 -17.22
C GLY A 20 -13.49 -14.27 -17.84
N ASP A 21 -14.09 -13.96 -18.99
CA ASP A 21 -13.89 -12.69 -19.70
C ASP A 21 -14.58 -11.54 -18.94
N GLU A 22 -15.82 -11.72 -18.50
CA GLU A 22 -16.51 -10.73 -17.66
C GLU A 22 -15.82 -10.52 -16.31
N GLU A 23 -15.21 -11.58 -15.75
CA GLU A 23 -14.39 -11.45 -14.54
C GLU A 23 -13.09 -10.69 -14.79
N ALA A 24 -12.46 -10.89 -15.96
CA ALA A 24 -11.26 -10.14 -16.35
C ALA A 24 -11.57 -8.66 -16.57
N GLU A 25 -12.65 -8.35 -17.28
CA GLU A 25 -13.15 -6.98 -17.50
C GLU A 25 -13.48 -6.28 -16.19
N PHE A 26 -14.10 -6.98 -15.24
CA PHE A 26 -14.37 -6.43 -13.90
C PHE A 26 -13.10 -6.12 -13.11
N LYS A 27 -12.08 -6.98 -13.21
CA LYS A 27 -10.82 -6.80 -12.48
C LYS A 27 -9.92 -5.73 -13.09
N ALA A 28 -9.97 -5.53 -14.41
CA ALA A 28 -9.09 -4.61 -15.14
C ALA A 28 -9.05 -3.19 -14.52
N PRO A 29 -10.16 -2.46 -14.39
CA PRO A 29 -10.13 -1.08 -13.86
C PRO A 29 -9.68 -1.03 -12.39
N ILE A 30 -9.94 -2.10 -11.61
CA ILE A 30 -9.48 -2.18 -10.22
C ILE A 30 -7.95 -2.32 -10.20
N ARG A 31 -7.38 -3.21 -11.02
CA ARG A 31 -5.92 -3.35 -11.11
C ARG A 31 -5.26 -2.06 -11.55
N ASP A 32 -5.81 -1.41 -12.57
CA ASP A 32 -5.28 -0.15 -13.09
C ASP A 32 -5.31 0.96 -12.03
N GLN A 33 -6.39 1.02 -11.24
CA GLN A 33 -6.48 1.94 -10.10
C GLN A 33 -5.39 1.67 -9.06
N TYR A 34 -5.18 0.41 -8.68
CA TYR A 34 -4.16 0.04 -7.69
C TYR A 34 -2.74 0.28 -8.22
N GLU A 35 -2.49 0.03 -9.51
CA GLU A 35 -1.20 0.33 -10.13
C GLU A 35 -0.93 1.83 -10.12
N GLN A 36 -1.91 2.64 -10.52
CA GLN A 36 -1.77 4.09 -10.55
C GLN A 36 -1.58 4.68 -9.15
N GLN A 37 -2.37 4.24 -8.17
CA GLN A 37 -2.38 4.79 -6.81
C GLN A 37 -1.30 4.19 -5.91
N GLY A 38 -0.83 2.99 -6.23
CA GLY A 38 0.28 2.32 -5.54
C GLY A 38 1.65 2.71 -6.08
N HIS A 39 1.73 3.39 -7.23
CA HIS A 39 3.00 3.82 -7.80
C HIS A 39 3.73 4.80 -6.86
N PRO A 40 5.06 4.70 -6.67
CA PRO A 40 5.82 5.58 -5.79
C PRO A 40 5.57 7.09 -6.03
N TYR A 41 5.50 7.51 -7.30
CA TYR A 41 5.18 8.90 -7.64
C TYR A 41 3.80 9.37 -7.15
N TYR A 42 2.81 8.47 -7.05
CA TYR A 42 1.49 8.82 -6.53
C TYR A 42 1.55 9.13 -5.03
N ALA A 43 2.32 8.35 -4.27
CA ALA A 43 2.54 8.52 -2.84
C ALA A 43 3.36 9.79 -2.54
N THR A 44 4.49 9.98 -3.22
CA THR A 44 5.41 11.10 -2.95
C THR A 44 4.79 12.45 -3.31
N ALA A 45 3.95 12.50 -4.37
CA ALA A 45 3.19 13.70 -4.74
C ALA A 45 2.17 14.12 -3.67
N ARG A 46 1.87 13.26 -2.69
CA ARG A 46 0.94 13.48 -1.59
C ARG A 46 1.62 13.51 -0.22
N LEU A 47 2.95 13.49 -0.18
CA LEU A 47 3.75 13.48 1.04
C LEU A 47 3.40 12.31 1.97
N TRP A 48 3.03 11.16 1.40
CA TRP A 48 2.90 9.93 2.19
C TRP A 48 4.27 9.39 2.60
N ASP A 49 5.31 9.81 1.88
CA ASP A 49 6.73 9.59 2.13
C ASP A 49 7.47 10.94 2.03
N ASP A 50 8.69 10.98 2.58
CA ASP A 50 9.59 12.13 2.51
C ASP A 50 10.43 12.17 1.22
N GLY A 51 10.16 11.29 0.26
CA GLY A 51 10.83 11.25 -1.03
C GLY A 51 11.18 9.84 -1.52
N ILE A 52 11.23 9.70 -2.84
CA ILE A 52 11.77 8.52 -3.52
C ILE A 52 13.29 8.65 -3.62
N ILE A 53 14.01 7.58 -3.30
CA ILE A 53 15.47 7.53 -3.35
C ILE A 53 15.95 6.40 -4.27
N ASP A 54 17.16 6.56 -4.83
CA ASP A 54 17.86 5.45 -5.46
C ASP A 54 18.11 4.36 -4.40
N PRO A 55 17.75 3.08 -4.65
CA PRO A 55 18.03 1.99 -3.71
C PRO A 55 19.50 1.92 -3.27
N ALA A 56 20.46 2.28 -4.13
CA ALA A 56 21.89 2.30 -3.80
C ALA A 56 22.25 3.38 -2.76
N ASP A 57 21.45 4.43 -2.64
CA ASP A 57 21.66 5.54 -1.72
C ASP A 57 21.12 5.30 -0.30
N THR A 58 20.39 4.19 -0.09
CA THR A 58 19.72 3.88 1.19
C THR A 58 20.65 4.05 2.41
N ARG A 59 21.88 3.52 2.35
CA ARG A 59 22.85 3.63 3.45
C ARG A 59 23.22 5.09 3.76
N ARG A 60 23.43 5.90 2.72
CA ARG A 60 23.82 7.29 2.84
C ARG A 60 22.70 8.13 3.45
N VAL A 61 21.48 7.95 2.95
CA VAL A 61 20.27 8.64 3.44
C VAL A 61 20.03 8.31 4.91
N LEU A 62 20.04 7.02 5.30
CA LEU A 62 19.89 6.62 6.69
C LEU A 62 20.99 7.15 7.60
N GLY A 63 22.24 7.15 7.14
CA GLY A 63 23.37 7.70 7.91
C GLY A 63 23.21 9.18 8.22
N LEU A 64 22.77 9.96 7.22
CA LEU A 64 22.49 11.39 7.40
C LEU A 64 21.27 11.62 8.32
N ALA A 65 20.19 10.87 8.12
CA ALA A 65 18.99 10.98 8.95
C ALA A 65 19.30 10.69 10.43
N LEU A 66 20.02 9.60 10.73
CA LEU A 66 20.45 9.27 12.09
C LEU A 66 21.37 10.34 12.69
N SER A 67 22.32 10.86 11.90
CA SER A 67 23.17 11.96 12.35
C SER A 67 22.36 13.20 12.71
N ALA A 68 21.28 13.49 11.97
CA ALA A 68 20.40 14.61 12.25
C ALA A 68 19.57 14.35 13.53
N THR A 69 19.02 13.14 13.72
CA THR A 69 18.18 12.82 14.89
C THR A 69 18.94 12.87 16.21
N LEU A 70 20.26 12.65 16.21
CA LEU A 70 21.10 12.69 17.41
C LEU A 70 21.31 14.10 17.99
N ASN A 71 20.78 15.14 17.34
CA ASN A 71 20.74 16.49 17.91
C ASN A 71 19.63 16.66 18.98
N ALA A 72 18.74 15.68 19.13
CA ALA A 72 17.74 15.62 20.19
C ALA A 72 18.05 14.50 21.19
N PRO A 73 17.67 14.66 22.48
CA PRO A 73 17.83 13.59 23.47
C PRO A 73 16.97 12.37 23.12
N ILE A 74 17.45 11.18 23.48
CA ILE A 74 16.68 9.93 23.36
C ILE A 74 15.75 9.83 24.57
N GLU A 75 14.45 9.98 24.34
CA GLU A 75 13.42 9.89 25.37
C GLU A 75 13.14 8.43 25.81
N PRO A 76 12.79 8.16 27.08
CA PRO A 76 12.39 6.84 27.52
C PRO A 76 10.98 6.47 27.02
N GLN A 77 10.81 5.25 26.49
CA GLN A 77 9.51 4.76 26.00
C GLN A 77 8.55 4.40 27.13
N ARG A 78 7.27 4.75 26.93
CA ARG A 78 6.14 4.29 27.74
C ARG A 78 5.07 3.71 26.82
N PHE A 79 4.71 2.45 27.04
CA PHE A 79 3.69 1.77 26.25
C PHE A 79 2.28 2.00 26.83
N GLY A 80 1.27 1.94 25.95
CA GLY A 80 -0.13 1.86 26.35
C GLY A 80 -0.53 0.46 26.82
N VAL A 81 -1.84 0.22 26.94
CA VAL A 81 -2.37 -1.10 27.34
C VAL A 81 -2.24 -2.08 26.19
N PHE A 82 -1.65 -3.25 26.47
CA PHE A 82 -1.66 -4.38 25.54
C PHE A 82 -2.97 -5.18 25.67
N ARG A 83 -3.64 -5.43 24.54
CA ARG A 83 -4.77 -6.37 24.45
C ARG A 83 -4.21 -7.78 24.21
N MET A 84 -4.35 -8.64 25.22
CA MET A 84 -3.96 -10.06 25.18
C MET A 84 -5.05 -10.92 24.55
#